data_AF-A0A7J4NN95-F1
#
_entry.id   AF-A0A7J4NN95-F1
#
_cell.length_a   1.000
_cell.length_b   1.000
_cell.length_c   1.000
_cell.angle_alpha   90.00
_cell.angle_beta   90.00
_cell.angle_gamma   90.00
#
_symmetry.space_group_name_H-M   'P 1'
#
loop_
_entity.id
_entity.type
_entity.pdbx_description
1 polymer ?
#
loop_
_entity_poly.entity_id
_entity_poly.type
_entity_poly.pdbx_seq_one_letter_code
_entity_poly.pdbx_strand_id
1 'polypeptide(L)' 'DEDSDDDDEEIDVGSHVGIDHDGDEWYGVIVKFDDEDDEVLVKSDDDDEEYWVPFDALFMD' A
#
# COMPACT_ATOMS: atom_id res chain seq x y z
N ASP A 1 -17.91 15.75 -21.49
CA ASP A 1 -17.40 15.28 -20.20
C ASP A 1 -17.97 13.90 -19.99
N GLU A 2 -17.23 12.94 -20.48
CA GLU A 2 -17.41 11.54 -20.14
C GLU A 2 -16.21 11.28 -19.22
N ASP A 3 -16.39 11.59 -17.93
CA ASP A 3 -15.47 11.20 -16.87
C ASP A 3 -15.50 9.67 -16.86
N SER A 4 -14.49 9.07 -17.48
CA SER A 4 -14.16 7.67 -17.31
C SER A 4 -13.79 7.47 -15.84
N ASP A 5 -14.74 6.90 -15.11
CA ASP A 5 -14.57 6.20 -13.84
C ASP A 5 -13.70 4.96 -14.15
N ASP A 6 -12.41 5.20 -14.35
CA ASP A 6 -11.37 4.16 -14.34
C ASP A 6 -11.16 3.83 -12.86
N ASP A 7 -12.12 3.07 -12.31
CA ASP A 7 -12.05 2.43 -10.99
C ASP A 7 -11.06 1.24 -11.08
N ASP A 8 -9.91 1.47 -11.72
CA ASP A 8 -8.70 0.72 -11.41
C ASP A 8 -8.41 1.13 -9.97
N GLU A 9 -8.45 0.19 -9.03
CA GLU A 9 -8.22 0.45 -7.61
C GLU A 9 -6.80 1.05 -7.44
N GLU A 10 -6.67 2.37 -7.62
CA GLU A 10 -5.40 3.06 -7.52
C GLU A 10 -4.98 3.02 -6.06
N ILE A 11 -3.84 2.36 -5.82
CA ILE A 11 -3.23 2.30 -4.51
C ILE A 11 -2.73 3.72 -4.18
N ASP A 12 -3.43 4.39 -3.27
CA ASP A 12 -3.23 5.80 -2.91
C ASP A 12 -2.86 5.98 -1.44
N VAL A 13 -2.42 7.19 -1.07
CA VAL A 13 -2.16 7.51 0.35
C VAL A 13 -3.47 7.48 1.13
N GLY A 14 -3.51 6.65 2.18
CA GLY A 14 -4.71 6.37 2.96
C GLY A 14 -5.48 5.12 2.52
N SER A 15 -5.09 4.49 1.40
CA SER A 15 -5.63 3.19 1.01
C SER A 15 -5.14 2.09 1.96
N HIS A 16 -6.03 1.14 2.23
CA HIS A 16 -5.72 -0.04 3.02
C HIS A 16 -5.23 -1.14 2.09
N VAL A 17 -4.07 -1.70 2.38
CA VAL A 17 -3.38 -2.68 1.52
C VAL A 17 -2.92 -3.86 2.35
N GLY A 18 -2.92 -5.04 1.73
CA GLY A 18 -2.22 -6.21 2.21
C GLY A 18 -0.75 -6.18 1.79
N ILE A 19 0.11 -6.75 2.61
CA ILE A 19 1.55 -6.80 2.42
C ILE A 19 1.98 -8.24 2.59
N ASP A 20 2.57 -8.81 1.54
CA ASP A 20 3.25 -10.11 1.59
C ASP A 20 4.75 -9.86 1.74
N HIS A 21 5.30 -10.14 2.93
CA HIS A 21 6.73 -9.99 3.18
C HIS A 21 7.29 -11.22 3.91
N ASP A 22 8.29 -11.87 3.30
CA ASP A 22 8.96 -13.07 3.85
C ASP A 22 8.02 -14.25 4.16
N GLY A 23 6.83 -14.28 3.55
CA GLY A 23 5.79 -15.30 3.78
C GLY A 23 4.88 -15.03 4.97
N ASP A 24 5.00 -13.85 5.58
CA ASP A 24 4.01 -13.32 6.52
C ASP A 24 3.16 -12.26 5.80
N GLU A 25 1.85 -12.50 5.80
CA GLU A 25 0.84 -11.60 5.25
C GLU A 25 0.28 -10.72 6.38
N TRP A 26 0.35 -9.41 6.23
CA TRP A 26 -0.23 -8.45 7.17
C TRP A 26 -0.89 -7.29 6.43
N TYR A 27 -1.69 -6.51 7.15
CA TYR A 27 -2.45 -5.40 6.57
C TYR A 27 -2.04 -4.07 7.18
N GLY A 28 -2.11 -3.02 6.38
CA GLY A 28 -1.80 -1.68 6.84
C GLY A 28 -2.31 -0.61 5.89
N VAL A 29 -2.12 0.64 6.31
CA VAL A 29 -2.56 1.82 5.57
C VAL A 29 -1.36 2.54 4.99
N ILE A 30 -1.44 2.94 3.73
CA ILE A 30 -0.38 3.69 3.08
C ILE A 30 -0.28 5.09 3.66
N VAL A 31 0.93 5.43 4.10
CA VAL A 31 1.26 6.74 4.66
C VAL A 31 1.95 7.60 3.61
N LYS A 32 2.86 7.03 2.82
CA LYS A 32 3.68 7.76 1.84
C LYS A 32 4.28 6.83 0.79
N PHE A 33 4.41 7.33 -0.43
CA PHE A 33 5.21 6.72 -1.49
C PHE A 33 6.62 7.32 -1.53
N ASP A 34 7.59 6.49 -1.88
CA ASP A 34 8.94 6.92 -2.22
C ASP A 34 9.24 6.61 -3.68
N ASP A 35 9.05 7.64 -4.51
CA ASP A 35 9.24 7.55 -5.96
C ASP A 35 10.72 7.33 -6.37
N GLU A 36 11.67 7.45 -5.44
CA GLU A 36 13.10 7.23 -5.73
C GLU A 36 13.49 5.75 -5.62
N ASP A 37 12.97 5.04 -4.61
CA ASP A 37 13.32 3.64 -4.31
C ASP A 37 12.19 2.64 -4.60
N ASP A 38 11.04 3.07 -5.16
CA ASP A 38 9.87 2.21 -5.45
C ASP A 38 9.31 1.52 -4.19
N GLU A 39 9.45 2.21 -3.06
CA GLU A 39 9.02 1.76 -1.74
C GLU A 39 7.81 2.56 -1.25
N VAL A 40 7.03 1.93 -0.38
CA VAL A 40 5.84 2.49 0.21
C VAL A 40 5.95 2.38 1.72
N LEU A 41 5.74 3.50 2.40
CA LEU A 41 5.59 3.53 3.84
C LEU A 41 4.17 3.12 4.19
N VAL A 42 4.05 1.98 4.85
CA VAL A 42 2.79 1.43 5.32
C VAL A 42 2.78 1.42 6.84
N LYS A 43 1.68 1.87 7.43
CA LYS A 43 1.43 1.76 8.85
C LYS A 43 0.65 0.48 9.15
N SER A 44 1.25 -0.42 9.92
CA SER A 44 0.61 -1.67 10.37
C SER A 44 -0.61 -1.40 11.24
N ASP A 45 -1.69 -2.15 11.02
CA ASP A 45 -2.89 -2.09 11.86
C ASP A 45 -2.70 -2.80 13.22
N ASP A 46 -1.73 -3.72 13.32
CA ASP A 46 -1.55 -4.55 14.52
C ASP A 46 -0.77 -3.84 15.64
N ASP A 47 0.34 -3.16 15.30
CA ASP A 47 1.22 -2.48 16.26
C ASP A 47 1.29 -0.95 16.06
N ASP A 48 0.55 -0.38 15.10
CA ASP A 48 0.62 1.04 14.72
C ASP A 48 2.03 1.50 14.25
N GLU A 49 2.96 0.58 14.00
CA GLU A 49 4.32 0.85 13.51
C GLU A 49 4.37 1.08 11.98
N GLU A 50 5.34 1.86 11.53
CA GLU A 50 5.53 2.24 10.13
C GLU A 50 6.68 1.44 9.50
N TYR A 51 6.40 0.79 8.36
CA TYR A 51 7.33 -0.08 7.65
C TYR A 51 7.47 0.35 6.19
N TRP A 52 8.71 0.41 5.71
CA TRP A 52 9.00 0.58 4.28
C TRP A 52 8.97 -0.78 3.61
N VAL A 53 8.10 -0.93 2.63
CA VAL A 53 7.93 -2.16 1.86
C VAL A 53 7.91 -1.84 0.37
N PRO A 54 8.42 -2.73 -0.50
CA PRO A 54 8.39 -2.50 -1.94
C PRO A 54 6.95 -2.47 -2.45
N PHE A 55 6.66 -1.63 -3.45
CA PHE A 55 5.31 -1.56 -4.03
C PHE A 55 4.84 -2.93 -4.57
N ASP A 56 5.75 -3.72 -5.14
CA ASP A 56 5.50 -5.10 -5.60
C ASP A 56 5.05 -6.08 -4.49
N ALA A 57 5.28 -5.78 -3.20
CA ALA A 57 4.81 -6.60 -2.08
C ALA A 57 3.37 -6.25 -1.65
N LEU A 58 2.81 -5.16 -2.18
CA LEU A 58 1.45 -4.73 -1.86
C LEU A 58 0.43 -5.49 -2.71
N PHE A 59 -0.70 -5.82 -2.11
CA PHE A 59 -1.86 -6.36 -2.80
C PHE A 59 -3.15 -5.79 -2.25
N MET A 60 -4.20 -5.78 -3.08
CA MET A 60 -5.55 -5.40 -2.69
C MET A 60 -6.39 -6.68 -2.58
N ASP A 61 -7.18 -6.79 -1.50
CA ASP A 61 -8.11 -7.90 -1.23
C ASP A 61 -9.56 -7.41 -1.22
#